data_AF-A0A7X4A8T8-F1
#
_entry.id   AF-A0A7X4A8T8-F1
#
_cell.length_a   1.000
_cell.length_b   1.000
_cell.length_c   1.000
_cell.angle_alpha   90.00
_cell.angle_beta   90.00
_cell.angle_gamma   90.00
#
_symmetry.space_group_name_H-M   'P 1'
#
loop_
_entity.id
_entity.type
_entity.pdbx_description
1 polymer ?
#
loop_
_entity_poly.entity_id
_entity_poly.type
_entity_poly.pdbx_seq_one_letter_code
_entity_poly.pdbx_strand_id
1 'polypeptide(L)'
;MLYLPQVMGVRVDFWTKLPADIRKVMTEVGDEAALYEMKVDQEAHQAFRDAIKKRGAEIIDLTPEQMAMWQKASESVYKSEAVAKYTPPALLARLRKAGMLK
;
A
#
# COMPACT_ATOMS: atom_id res chain seq x y z
N MET A 1 5.44 2.49 -8.42
CA MET A 1 5.14 3.02 -7.07
C MET A 1 5.36 1.90 -6.08
N LEU A 2 6.31 2.07 -5.15
CA LEU A 2 6.47 1.15 -4.03
C LEU A 2 5.25 1.35 -3.11
N TYR A 3 4.51 0.29 -2.80
CA TYR A 3 3.37 0.36 -1.88
C TYR A 3 3.80 -0.21 -0.52
N LEU A 4 4.17 0.67 0.40
CA LEU A 4 4.47 0.36 1.80
C LEU A 4 3.44 1.10 2.67
N PRO A 5 2.21 0.58 2.81
CA PRO A 5 1.19 1.25 3.59
C PRO A 5 1.61 1.27 5.06
N GLN A 6 1.59 2.45 5.66
CA GLN A 6 1.63 2.61 7.11
C GLN A 6 0.20 2.74 7.60
N VAL A 7 -0.10 2.07 8.72
CA VAL A 7 -1.41 2.17 9.36
C VAL A 7 -1.25 2.97 10.63
N MET A 8 -1.91 4.12 10.70
CA MET A 8 -2.03 4.88 11.93
C MET A 8 -3.06 4.19 12.84
N GLY A 9 -2.58 3.52 13.88
CA GLY A 9 -3.42 2.88 14.88
C GLY A 9 -3.67 3.80 16.07
N VAL A 10 -4.90 3.80 16.59
CA VAL A 10 -5.25 4.41 17.87
C VAL A 10 -5.84 3.37 18.82
N ARG A 11 -5.67 3.59 20.11
CA ARG A 11 -6.25 2.74 21.14
C ARG A 11 -7.77 2.91 21.16
N VAL A 12 -8.52 1.82 21.00
CA VAL A 12 -9.99 1.86 20.81
C VAL A 12 -10.74 2.41 22.03
N ASP A 13 -10.32 2.06 23.25
CA ASP A 13 -10.95 2.54 24.48
C ASP A 13 -10.71 4.05 24.72
N PHE A 14 -9.62 4.60 24.18
CA PHE A 14 -9.39 6.05 24.15
C PHE A 14 -10.30 6.71 23.11
N TRP A 15 -10.28 6.21 21.88
CA TRP A 15 -11.03 6.76 20.76
C TRP A 15 -12.54 6.86 21.04
N THR A 16 -13.11 5.79 21.59
CA THR A 16 -14.55 5.71 21.89
C THR A 16 -15.00 6.68 22.98
N LYS A 17 -14.11 7.10 23.89
CA LYS A 17 -14.39 8.07 24.95
C LYS A 17 -14.34 9.53 24.48
N LEU A 18 -13.74 9.80 23.32
CA LEU A 18 -13.68 11.16 22.79
C LEU A 18 -15.08 11.66 22.40
N PRO A 19 -15.37 12.96 22.55
CA PRO A 19 -16.56 13.58 21.98
C PRO A 19 -16.66 13.35 20.46
N ALA A 20 -17.89 13.31 19.94
CA ALA A 20 -18.15 12.95 18.55
C ALA A 20 -17.57 13.97 17.55
N ASP A 21 -17.60 15.26 17.91
CA ASP A 21 -16.99 16.37 17.16
C ASP A 21 -15.47 16.24 17.11
N ILE A 22 -14.81 15.87 18.21
CA ILE A 22 -13.36 15.63 18.24
C ILE A 22 -12.99 14.44 17.37
N ARG A 23 -13.72 13.32 17.48
CA ARG A 23 -13.50 12.17 16.58
C ARG A 23 -13.62 12.56 15.12
N LYS A 24 -14.65 13.35 14.77
CA LYS A 24 -14.87 13.83 13.41
C LYS A 24 -13.66 14.64 12.92
N VAL A 25 -13.21 15.63 13.68
CA VAL A 25 -12.04 16.45 13.32
C VAL A 25 -10.78 15.59 13.17
N MET A 26 -10.53 14.65 14.08
CA MET A 26 -9.37 13.77 13.99
C MET A 26 -9.40 12.86 12.75
N THR A 27 -10.59 12.35 12.37
CA THR A 27 -10.75 11.58 11.14
C THR A 27 -10.50 12.45 9.90
N GLU A 28 -11.08 13.65 9.84
CA GLU A 28 -10.90 14.59 8.72
C GLU A 28 -9.42 14.96 8.54
N VAL A 29 -8.71 15.29 9.63
CA VAL A 29 -7.27 15.58 9.60
C VAL A 29 -6.46 14.36 9.18
N GLY A 30 -6.84 13.15 9.63
CA GLY A 30 -6.18 11.92 9.22
C GLY A 30 -6.30 11.66 7.72
N ASP A 31 -7.47 11.90 7.14
CA ASP A 31 -7.71 11.76 5.69
C ASP A 31 -6.90 12.79 4.90
N GLU A 32 -6.87 14.05 5.35
CA GLU A 32 -6.06 15.10 4.73
C GLU A 32 -4.55 14.79 4.79
N ALA A 33 -4.07 14.34 5.96
CA ALA A 33 -2.68 13.94 6.15
C ALA A 33 -2.31 12.79 5.23
N ALA A 34 -3.16 11.77 5.10
CA ALA A 34 -2.91 10.64 4.20
C ALA A 34 -2.74 11.09 2.74
N LEU A 35 -3.61 11.99 2.26
CA LEU A 35 -3.49 12.53 0.90
C LEU A 35 -2.24 13.37 0.70
N TYR A 36 -1.88 14.18 1.70
CA TYR A 36 -0.66 14.98 1.67
C TYR A 36 0.60 14.10 1.65
N GLU A 37 0.68 13.11 2.54
CA GLU A 37 1.80 12.16 2.60
C GLU A 37 1.95 11.40 1.29
N MET A 38 0.86 10.94 0.67
CA MET A 38 0.92 10.28 -0.64
C MET A 38 1.56 11.16 -1.72
N LYS A 39 1.29 12.47 -1.72
CA LYS A 39 1.90 13.42 -2.65
C LYS A 39 3.40 13.56 -2.35
N VAL A 40 3.76 13.80 -1.10
CA VAL A 40 5.16 13.97 -0.67
C VAL A 40 5.98 12.71 -1.00
N ASP A 41 5.43 11.52 -0.77
CA ASP A 41 6.08 10.26 -1.09
C ASP A 41 6.33 10.09 -2.59
N GLN A 42 5.40 10.51 -3.44
CA GLN A 42 5.60 10.47 -4.90
C GLN A 42 6.74 11.39 -5.34
N GLU A 43 6.78 12.62 -4.81
CA GLU A 43 7.84 13.59 -5.08
C GLU A 43 9.20 13.09 -4.58
N ALA A 44 9.25 12.55 -3.35
CA ALA A 44 10.45 12.00 -2.75
C ALA A 44 10.98 10.78 -3.54
N HIS A 45 10.11 9.87 -3.95
CA HIS A 45 10.50 8.72 -4.78
C HIS A 45 11.15 9.14 -6.10
N GLN A 46 10.61 10.18 -6.75
CA GLN A 46 11.21 10.69 -7.98
C GLN A 46 12.59 11.31 -7.72
N ALA A 47 12.71 12.13 -6.67
CA ALA A 47 13.99 12.72 -6.27
C ALA A 47 15.04 11.65 -5.94
N PHE A 48 14.64 10.54 -5.28
CA PHE A 48 15.52 9.41 -5.01
C PHE A 48 15.98 8.71 -6.29
N ARG A 49 15.07 8.47 -7.26
CA ARG A 49 15.43 7.89 -8.56
C ARG A 49 16.46 8.75 -9.28
N ASP A 50 16.27 10.05 -9.30
CA ASP A 50 17.18 10.98 -9.97
C ASP A 50 18.54 11.05 -9.27
N ALA A 51 18.56 11.03 -7.93
CA ALA A 51 19.78 10.96 -7.14
C ALA A 51 20.58 9.67 -7.39
N ILE A 52 19.89 8.53 -7.49
CA ILE A 52 20.51 7.22 -7.78
C ILE A 52 21.12 7.21 -9.19
N LYS A 53 20.39 7.71 -10.19
CA LYS A 53 20.90 7.88 -11.56
C LYS A 53 22.14 8.79 -11.61
N LYS A 54 22.12 9.91 -10.90
CA LYS A 54 23.26 10.85 -10.81
C LYS A 54 24.51 10.21 -10.19
N ARG A 55 24.34 9.20 -9.33
CA ARG A 55 25.44 8.42 -8.75
C ARG A 55 25.96 7.31 -9.68
N GLY A 56 25.46 7.23 -10.91
CA GLY A 56 25.94 6.29 -11.94
C GLY A 56 25.20 4.96 -11.99
N ALA A 57 24.08 4.81 -11.26
CA ALA A 57 23.27 3.60 -11.34
C ALA A 57 22.35 3.62 -12.57
N GLU A 58 22.24 2.46 -13.23
CA GLU A 58 21.23 2.21 -14.25
C GLU A 58 19.91 1.83 -13.58
N ILE A 59 18.81 2.47 -14.00
CA ILE A 59 17.46 2.10 -13.57
C ILE A 59 16.74 1.43 -14.74
N ILE A 60 16.40 0.16 -14.56
CA ILE A 60 15.68 -0.65 -15.56
C ILE A 60 14.19 -0.56 -15.27
N ASP A 61 13.44 0.09 -16.16
CA ASP A 61 11.99 0.10 -16.12
C ASP A 61 11.43 -1.07 -16.93
N LEU A 62 10.56 -1.88 -16.32
CA LEU A 62 9.97 -3.05 -16.96
C LEU A 62 8.90 -2.64 -17.98
N THR A 63 8.87 -3.29 -19.14
CA THR A 63 7.72 -3.17 -20.05
C THR A 63 6.46 -3.80 -19.44
N PRO A 64 5.26 -3.46 -19.92
CA PRO A 64 4.03 -4.10 -19.47
C PRO A 64 4.06 -5.64 -19.56
N GLU A 65 4.65 -6.18 -20.64
CA GLU A 65 4.79 -7.62 -20.86
C GLU A 65 5.75 -8.25 -19.85
N GLN A 66 6.91 -7.61 -19.60
CA GLN A 66 7.86 -8.06 -18.60
C GLN A 66 7.24 -8.05 -17.19
N MET A 67 6.50 -6.98 -16.85
CA MET A 67 5.79 -6.91 -15.58
C MET A 67 4.74 -8.02 -15.45
N ALA A 68 3.98 -8.31 -16.53
CA ALA A 68 3.01 -9.39 -16.54
C ALA A 68 3.67 -10.78 -16.35
N MET A 69 4.87 -10.99 -16.91
CA MET A 69 5.64 -12.21 -16.67
C MET A 69 6.00 -12.39 -15.19
N TRP A 70 6.49 -11.32 -14.54
CA TRP A 70 6.79 -11.32 -13.10
C TRP A 70 5.56 -11.56 -12.24
N GLN A 71 4.43 -10.94 -12.58
CA GLN A 71 3.15 -11.16 -11.89
C GLN A 71 2.74 -12.63 -12.00
N LYS A 72 2.76 -13.21 -13.21
CA LYS A 72 2.42 -14.61 -13.46
C LYS A 72 3.35 -15.56 -12.70
N ALA A 73 4.65 -15.30 -12.70
CA ALA A 73 5.63 -16.11 -11.96
C ALA A 73 5.40 -16.08 -10.44
N SER A 74 4.83 -14.99 -9.93
CA SER A 74 4.54 -14.79 -8.51
C SER A 74 3.16 -15.31 -8.08
N GLU A 75 2.29 -15.73 -9.00
CA GLU A 75 0.92 -16.17 -8.71
C GLU A 75 0.86 -17.35 -7.71
N SER A 76 1.87 -18.24 -7.72
CA SER A 76 1.93 -19.39 -6.82
C SER A 76 2.05 -19.02 -5.35
N VAL A 77 2.64 -17.86 -5.02
CA VAL A 77 2.79 -17.38 -3.64
C VAL A 77 1.42 -17.23 -2.97
N TYR A 78 0.44 -16.70 -3.71
CA TYR A 78 -0.92 -16.47 -3.20
C TYR A 78 -1.74 -17.76 -3.03
N LYS A 79 -1.26 -18.88 -3.58
CA LYS A 79 -1.85 -20.22 -3.40
C LYS A 79 -1.16 -21.01 -2.28
N SER A 80 -0.13 -20.45 -1.64
CA SER A 80 0.55 -21.11 -0.53
C SER A 80 -0.39 -21.33 0.66
N GLU A 81 -0.16 -22.41 1.39
CA GLU A 81 -0.91 -22.74 2.59
C GLU A 81 -0.82 -21.62 3.63
N ALA A 82 0.34 -20.97 3.76
CA ALA A 82 0.53 -19.84 4.66
C ALA A 82 -0.42 -18.67 4.34
N VAL A 83 -0.55 -18.30 3.06
CA VAL A 83 -1.49 -17.24 2.65
C VAL A 83 -2.93 -17.65 2.93
N ALA A 84 -3.31 -18.89 2.61
CA ALA A 84 -4.67 -19.38 2.86
C ALA A 84 -5.01 -19.44 4.36
N LYS A 85 -4.05 -19.81 5.21
CA LYS A 85 -4.23 -19.98 6.66
C LYS A 85 -4.28 -18.66 7.41
N TYR A 86 -3.43 -17.70 7.06
CA TYR A 86 -3.26 -16.47 7.84
C TYR A 86 -3.95 -15.24 7.26
N THR A 87 -4.47 -15.32 6.03
CA THR A 87 -5.23 -14.21 5.43
C THR A 87 -6.73 -14.39 5.69
N PRO A 88 -7.44 -13.38 6.22
CA PRO A 88 -8.88 -13.46 6.41
C PRO A 88 -9.61 -13.87 5.11
N PRO A 89 -10.49 -14.90 5.14
CA PRO A 89 -11.17 -15.38 3.93
C PRO A 89 -11.98 -14.29 3.20
N ALA A 90 -12.58 -13.37 3.95
CA ALA A 90 -13.31 -12.23 3.40
C ALA A 90 -12.39 -11.27 2.62
N LEU A 91 -11.14 -11.08 3.08
CA LEU A 91 -10.16 -10.27 2.35
C LEU A 91 -9.75 -10.96 1.04
N LEU A 92 -9.47 -12.26 1.07
CA LEU A 92 -9.15 -13.04 -0.14
C LEU A 92 -10.30 -12.97 -1.16
N ALA A 93 -11.55 -13.12 -0.71
CA ALA A 93 -12.72 -13.01 -1.57
C ALA A 93 -12.85 -11.62 -2.20
N ARG A 94 -12.63 -10.55 -1.41
CA ARG A 94 -12.66 -9.17 -1.90
C ARG A 94 -11.57 -8.91 -2.95
N LEU A 95 -10.34 -9.38 -2.71
CA LEU A 95 -9.23 -9.24 -3.64
C LEU A 95 -9.50 -9.96 -4.97
N ARG A 96 -10.09 -11.17 -4.93
CA ARG A 96 -10.50 -11.89 -6.15
C ARG A 96 -11.60 -11.16 -6.91
N LYS A 97 -12.63 -10.69 -6.20
CA LYS A 97 -13.72 -9.91 -6.82
C LYS A 97 -13.20 -8.63 -7.49
N ALA A 98 -12.18 -8.00 -6.90
CA ALA A 98 -11.53 -6.82 -7.45
C ALA A 98 -10.53 -7.12 -8.58
N GLY A 99 -10.32 -8.39 -8.96
CA GLY A 99 -9.32 -8.79 -9.96
C GLY A 99 -7.88 -8.61 -9.51
N MET A 100 -7.64 -8.31 -8.23
CA MET A 100 -6.32 -8.12 -7.63
C MET A 100 -5.65 -9.45 -7.25
N LEU A 101 -6.41 -10.53 -7.24
CA LEU A 101 -5.95 -11.90 -7.04
C LEU A 101 -6.66 -12.81 -8.04
N LYS A 102 -5.91 -13.58 -8.83
CA LYS A 102 -6.46 -14.56 -9.77
C LYS A 102 -6.73 -15.91 -9.09
#